data_AF-A0A4P5UCA5-F1
#
_entry.id   AF-A0A4P5UCA5-F1
#
_cell.length_a   1.000
_cell.length_b   1.000
_cell.length_c   1.000
_cell.angle_alpha   90.00
_cell.angle_beta   90.00
_cell.angle_gamma   90.00
#
_symmetry.space_group_name_H-M   'P 1'
#
loop_
_entity.id
_entity.type
_entity.pdbx_description
1 polymer ?
#
loop_
_entity_poly.entity_id
_entity_poly.type
_entity_poly.pdbx_seq_one_letter_code
_entity_poly.pdbx_strand_id
1 'polypeptide(L)'
;MNTSPEVSASSPFDNPSRFGGRAPDTAGASSVPESPFDSQPMLALHDKLTSWYDAEWNRQASNRFQQALDEDFYDGMQWTQEDAQALIERGQAPLVFNEVKPTIDWIIGTERRTRVDYKILPREKDDEALAEIKTKLMKYVSDANKLPWHRSMAFADAIKGGVGWLEVGIRQKAKPHITADIECHERLGGLLSCYDRKAA
;
A
#
# COMPACT_ATOMS: atom_id res chain seq x y z
N MET A 1 -23.42 10.34 44.39
CA MET A 1 -24.68 10.15 43.64
C MET A 1 -24.36 10.09 42.16
N ASN A 2 -24.16 8.89 41.63
CA ASN A 2 -24.79 8.37 40.41
C ASN A 2 -24.13 7.04 40.06
N THR A 3 -24.77 5.97 40.52
CA THR A 3 -24.62 4.62 40.00
C THR A 3 -25.27 4.58 38.61
N SER A 4 -24.50 4.32 37.56
CA SER A 4 -25.07 3.87 36.28
C SER A 4 -25.02 2.34 36.23
N PRO A 5 -26.09 1.69 35.74
CA PRO A 5 -26.35 0.28 36.00
C PRO A 5 -25.53 -0.61 35.08
N GLU A 6 -25.03 -1.71 35.65
CA GLU A 6 -24.55 -2.84 34.87
C GLU A 6 -25.71 -3.42 34.06
N VAL A 7 -25.69 -3.23 32.75
CA VAL A 7 -26.57 -3.96 31.84
C VAL A 7 -25.71 -4.57 30.75
N SER A 8 -25.04 -5.68 31.10
CA SER A 8 -24.73 -6.71 30.11
C SER A 8 -25.60 -7.91 30.46
N ALA A 9 -26.34 -8.40 29.47
CA ALA A 9 -27.34 -9.46 29.62
C ALA A 9 -26.69 -10.77 30.08
N SER A 10 -26.64 -11.02 31.40
CA SER A 10 -26.36 -12.34 31.94
C SER A 10 -27.69 -12.98 32.36
N SER A 11 -28.00 -14.15 31.81
CA SER A 11 -29.20 -14.87 32.23
C SER A 11 -28.95 -15.56 33.58
N PRO A 12 -29.97 -15.72 34.44
CA PRO A 12 -29.81 -16.41 35.74
C PRO A 12 -29.40 -17.89 35.65
N PHE A 13 -29.40 -18.46 34.43
CA PHE A 13 -29.07 -19.86 34.16
C PHE A 13 -27.69 -20.04 33.49
N ASP A 14 -26.93 -18.96 33.27
CA ASP A 14 -25.59 -19.07 32.72
C ASP A 14 -24.62 -19.59 33.77
N ASN A 15 -24.17 -20.83 33.59
CA ASN A 15 -23.11 -21.44 34.39
C ASN A 15 -21.80 -20.64 34.17
N PRO A 16 -21.22 -20.01 35.21
CA PRO A 16 -20.05 -19.13 35.07
C PRO A 16 -18.78 -19.82 34.58
N SER A 17 -18.80 -21.16 34.42
CA SER A 17 -17.70 -21.98 33.92
C SER A 17 -17.85 -22.45 32.47
N ARG A 18 -18.96 -22.14 31.78
CA ARG A 18 -19.26 -22.69 30.43
C ARG A 18 -18.30 -22.22 29.32
N PHE A 19 -17.72 -21.03 29.47
CA PHE A 19 -16.71 -20.46 28.57
C PHE A 19 -15.40 -20.12 29.30
N GLY A 20 -14.96 -20.98 30.22
CA GLY A 20 -13.61 -20.90 30.78
C GLY A 20 -13.46 -20.10 32.07
N GLY A 21 -14.55 -19.88 32.83
CA GLY A 21 -14.48 -19.38 34.20
C GLY A 21 -14.02 -17.92 34.31
N ARG A 22 -14.71 -17.12 35.13
CA ARG A 22 -14.11 -15.87 35.61
C ARG A 22 -12.88 -16.25 36.46
N ALA A 23 -11.68 -15.93 35.98
CA ALA A 23 -10.48 -16.02 36.80
C ALA A 23 -10.73 -15.24 38.10
N PRO A 24 -10.36 -15.77 39.28
CA PRO A 24 -10.56 -15.06 40.53
C PRO A 24 -9.88 -13.71 40.44
N ASP A 25 -10.53 -12.69 41.00
CA ASP A 25 -10.07 -11.31 41.00
C ASP A 25 -8.73 -11.22 41.76
N THR A 26 -7.63 -11.58 41.10
CA THR A 26 -6.28 -11.31 41.57
C THR A 26 -6.05 -9.83 41.36
N ALA A 27 -6.62 -9.03 42.26
CA ALA A 27 -6.16 -7.70 42.56
C ALA A 27 -4.70 -7.81 43.03
N GLY A 28 -3.78 -7.79 42.06
CA GLY A 28 -2.33 -7.81 42.27
C GLY A 28 -1.64 -9.09 41.79
N ALA A 29 -1.21 -9.11 40.53
CA ALA A 29 -0.02 -9.78 39.96
C ALA A 29 -0.18 -9.75 38.42
N SER A 30 0.79 -9.38 37.59
CA SER A 30 2.22 -9.69 37.63
C SER A 30 3.07 -8.52 37.11
N SER A 31 4.03 -8.03 37.91
CA SER A 31 5.06 -7.08 37.47
C SER A 31 6.29 -7.80 36.91
N VAL A 32 6.10 -8.98 36.32
CA VAL A 32 7.17 -9.72 35.66
C VAL A 32 6.96 -9.51 34.17
N PRO A 33 7.89 -8.83 33.45
CA PRO A 33 7.79 -8.74 32.00
C PRO A 33 8.00 -10.16 31.45
N GLU A 34 6.94 -10.81 30.99
CA GLU A 34 6.99 -12.17 30.46
C GLU A 34 7.71 -12.23 29.10
N SER A 35 7.90 -11.09 28.41
CA SER A 35 8.73 -10.98 27.22
C SER A 35 9.71 -9.79 27.26
N PRO A 36 10.89 -9.88 26.61
CA PRO A 36 11.80 -8.74 26.43
C PRO A 36 11.17 -7.50 25.76
N PHE A 37 10.01 -7.66 25.12
CA PHE A 37 9.27 -6.61 24.41
C PHE A 37 8.32 -5.82 25.31
N ASP A 38 8.06 -6.28 26.55
CA ASP A 38 7.21 -5.58 27.53
C ASP A 38 8.02 -4.64 28.44
N SER A 39 9.27 -4.36 28.06
CA SER A 39 10.10 -3.36 28.74
C SER A 39 9.52 -1.96 28.52
N GLN A 40 9.57 -1.10 29.55
CA GLN A 40 9.14 0.30 29.48
C GLN A 40 9.62 1.07 28.22
N PRO A 41 10.90 0.97 27.77
CA PRO A 41 11.32 1.63 26.54
C PRO A 41 10.66 1.06 25.27
N MET A 42 10.34 -0.24 25.24
CA MET A 42 9.67 -0.88 24.10
C MET A 42 8.18 -0.51 24.03
N LEU A 43 7.51 -0.41 25.18
CA LEU A 43 6.12 0.09 25.26
C LEU A 43 6.04 1.54 24.78
N ALA A 44 6.95 2.41 25.23
CA ALA A 44 6.99 3.80 24.76
C ALA A 44 7.28 3.93 23.26
N LEU A 45 8.13 3.04 22.71
CA LEU A 45 8.38 2.97 21.26
C LEU A 45 7.13 2.49 20.52
N HIS A 46 6.45 1.46 21.03
CA HIS A 46 5.22 0.93 20.45
C HIS A 46 4.14 2.02 20.37
N ASP A 47 3.86 2.71 21.48
CA ASP A 47 2.89 3.81 21.53
C ASP A 47 3.24 4.90 20.52
N LYS A 48 4.53 5.23 20.39
CA LYS A 48 5.02 6.21 19.41
C LYS A 48 4.76 5.75 17.98
N LEU A 49 5.12 4.52 17.62
CA LEU A 49 4.91 3.98 16.27
C LEU A 49 3.42 3.88 15.94
N THR A 50 2.60 3.42 16.88
CA THR A 50 1.14 3.35 16.73
C THR A 50 0.55 4.74 16.53
N SER A 51 1.00 5.74 17.29
CA SER A 51 0.54 7.13 17.11
C SER A 51 0.87 7.69 15.72
N TRP A 52 2.05 7.37 15.19
CA TRP A 52 2.43 7.78 13.84
C TRP A 52 1.61 7.06 12.78
N TYR A 53 1.37 5.76 12.97
CA TYR A 53 0.54 4.96 12.08
C TYR A 53 -0.90 5.50 12.04
N ASP A 54 -1.52 5.73 13.19
CA ASP A 54 -2.89 6.24 13.28
C ASP A 54 -3.02 7.65 12.70
N ALA A 55 -2.02 8.51 12.94
CA ALA A 55 -1.97 9.86 12.38
C ALA A 55 -1.91 9.82 10.83
N GLU A 56 -1.04 8.99 10.27
CA GLU A 56 -0.93 8.84 8.81
C GLU A 56 -2.14 8.15 8.20
N TRP A 57 -2.70 7.14 8.87
CA TRP A 57 -3.91 6.46 8.44
C TRP A 57 -5.08 7.45 8.32
N ASN A 58 -5.33 8.23 9.37
CA ASN A 58 -6.40 9.22 9.40
C ASN A 58 -6.16 10.33 8.36
N ARG A 59 -4.92 10.76 8.18
CA ARG A 59 -4.55 11.78 7.18
C ARG A 59 -4.82 11.29 5.74
N GLN A 60 -4.55 10.03 5.46
CA GLN A 60 -4.65 9.46 4.11
C GLN A 60 -6.02 8.83 3.83
N ALA A 61 -6.90 8.73 4.82
CA ALA A 61 -8.19 8.03 4.71
C ALA A 61 -9.06 8.55 3.55
N SER A 62 -9.22 9.87 3.42
CA SER A 62 -10.01 10.48 2.36
C SER A 62 -9.42 10.23 0.98
N ASN A 63 -8.09 10.32 0.85
CA ASN A 63 -7.38 10.05 -0.39
C ASN A 63 -7.58 8.58 -0.79
N ARG A 64 -7.30 7.63 0.11
CA ARG A 64 -7.45 6.19 -0.18
C ARG A 64 -8.87 5.79 -0.56
N PHE A 65 -9.88 6.43 0.03
CA PHE A 65 -11.27 6.22 -0.35
C PHE A 65 -11.52 6.64 -1.81
N GLN A 66 -11.08 7.84 -2.20
CA GLN A 66 -11.23 8.29 -3.59
C GLN A 66 -10.44 7.40 -4.56
N GLN A 67 -9.22 7.01 -4.21
CA GLN A 67 -8.40 6.13 -5.04
C GLN A 67 -8.99 4.73 -5.22
N ALA A 68 -9.72 4.22 -4.23
CA ALA A 68 -10.43 2.95 -4.33
C ALA A 68 -11.59 3.08 -5.32
N LEU A 69 -12.39 4.15 -5.19
CA LEU A 69 -13.47 4.44 -6.13
C LEU A 69 -12.96 4.57 -7.56
N ASP A 70 -11.88 5.32 -7.80
CA ASP A 70 -11.35 5.54 -9.14
C ASP A 70 -10.88 4.23 -9.82
N GLU A 71 -10.30 3.29 -9.04
CA GLU A 71 -9.95 1.95 -9.55
C GLU A 71 -11.20 1.12 -9.85
N ASP A 72 -12.24 1.19 -9.00
CA ASP A 72 -13.53 0.51 -9.22
C ASP A 72 -14.18 0.96 -10.54
N PHE A 73 -14.11 2.25 -10.88
CA PHE A 73 -14.59 2.77 -12.17
C PHE A 73 -13.83 2.18 -13.37
N TYR A 74 -12.51 1.97 -13.22
CA TYR A 74 -11.69 1.33 -14.25
C TYR A 74 -12.03 -0.15 -14.42
N ASP A 75 -12.29 -0.87 -13.33
CA ASP A 75 -12.67 -2.29 -13.33
C ASP A 75 -14.13 -2.52 -13.78
N GLY A 76 -14.92 -1.46 -13.90
CA GLY A 76 -16.30 -1.51 -14.37
C GLY A 76 -17.34 -1.62 -13.25
N MET A 77 -16.93 -1.48 -12.00
CA MET A 77 -17.81 -1.38 -10.83
C MET A 77 -18.24 0.08 -10.63
N GLN A 78 -19.14 0.55 -11.50
CA GLN A 78 -19.56 1.97 -11.53
C GLN A 78 -20.86 2.24 -10.75
N TRP A 79 -21.63 1.19 -10.45
CA TRP A 79 -22.90 1.32 -9.74
C TRP A 79 -22.67 1.34 -8.24
N THR A 80 -23.41 2.20 -7.54
CA THR A 80 -23.56 2.06 -6.10
C THR A 80 -24.32 0.77 -5.79
N GLN A 81 -24.07 0.19 -4.61
CA GLN A 81 -24.76 -1.04 -4.20
C GLN A 81 -26.29 -0.84 -4.12
N GLU A 82 -26.71 0.35 -3.70
CA GLU A 82 -28.12 0.74 -3.57
C GLU A 82 -28.81 0.79 -4.95
N ASP A 83 -28.19 1.43 -5.93
CA ASP A 83 -28.74 1.55 -7.28
C ASP A 83 -28.74 0.19 -8.01
N ALA A 84 -27.69 -0.60 -7.85
CA ALA A 84 -27.61 -1.95 -8.40
C ALA A 84 -28.74 -2.84 -7.86
N GLN A 85 -29.01 -2.77 -6.55
CA GLN A 85 -30.09 -3.51 -5.91
C GLN A 85 -31.47 -3.05 -6.41
N ALA A 86 -31.68 -1.73 -6.55
CA ALA A 86 -32.93 -1.18 -7.08
C ALA A 86 -33.20 -1.63 -8.53
N LEU A 87 -32.16 -1.80 -9.36
CA LEU A 87 -32.29 -2.35 -10.71
C LEU A 87 -32.67 -3.83 -10.68
N ILE A 88 -32.03 -4.62 -9.82
CA ILE A 88 -32.32 -6.05 -9.65
C ILE A 88 -33.76 -6.27 -9.19
N GLU A 89 -34.25 -5.45 -8.25
CA GLU A 89 -35.64 -5.50 -7.77
C GLU A 89 -36.66 -5.17 -8.86
N ARG A 90 -36.28 -4.32 -9.83
CA ARG A 90 -37.08 -4.05 -11.04
C ARG A 90 -37.01 -5.17 -12.08
N GLY A 91 -36.21 -6.21 -11.83
CA GLY A 91 -35.94 -7.29 -12.78
C GLY A 91 -34.98 -6.90 -13.92
N GLN A 92 -34.22 -5.80 -13.74
CA GLN A 92 -33.21 -5.34 -14.69
C GLN A 92 -31.81 -5.72 -14.19
N ALA A 93 -30.99 -6.30 -15.07
CA ALA A 93 -29.59 -6.52 -14.74
C ALA A 93 -28.82 -5.18 -14.79
N PRO A 94 -27.97 -4.85 -13.81
CA PRO A 94 -27.13 -3.66 -13.84
C PRO A 94 -26.03 -3.85 -14.89
N LEU A 95 -26.27 -3.33 -16.10
CA LEU A 95 -25.31 -3.35 -17.20
C LEU A 95 -24.37 -2.16 -17.09
N VAL A 96 -23.08 -2.36 -17.37
CA VAL A 96 -22.06 -1.31 -17.43
C VAL A 96 -21.39 -1.35 -18.79
N PHE A 97 -21.43 -0.22 -19.50
CA PHE A 97 -20.69 0.00 -20.75
C PHE A 97 -19.50 0.91 -20.42
N ASN A 98 -18.32 0.32 -20.27
CA ASN A 98 -17.16 1.03 -19.75
C ASN A 98 -16.40 1.77 -20.87
N GLU A 99 -16.63 3.07 -20.98
CA GLU A 99 -15.88 3.98 -21.87
C GLU A 99 -14.59 4.55 -21.22
N VAL A 100 -14.48 4.43 -19.90
CA VAL A 100 -13.34 4.97 -19.13
C VAL A 100 -12.10 4.10 -19.36
N LYS A 101 -12.25 2.78 -19.25
CA LYS A 101 -11.17 1.81 -19.46
C LYS A 101 -10.44 1.97 -20.80
N PRO A 102 -11.11 1.97 -21.97
CA PRO A 102 -10.41 2.09 -23.25
C PRO A 102 -9.68 3.45 -23.39
N THR A 103 -10.24 4.51 -22.82
CA THR A 103 -9.60 5.83 -22.80
C THR A 103 -8.31 5.82 -21.97
N ILE A 104 -8.35 5.22 -20.78
CA ILE A 104 -7.17 5.07 -19.90
C ILE A 104 -6.11 4.18 -20.56
N ASP A 105 -6.51 3.04 -21.11
CA ASP A 105 -5.60 2.12 -21.81
C ASP A 105 -4.90 2.79 -23.00
N TRP A 106 -5.60 3.68 -23.71
CA TRP A 106 -5.02 4.49 -24.78
C TRP A 106 -3.97 5.48 -24.27
N ILE A 107 -4.20 6.14 -23.13
CA ILE A 107 -3.24 7.07 -22.52
C ILE A 107 -1.98 6.31 -22.09
N ILE A 108 -2.14 5.19 -21.37
CA ILE A 108 -1.04 4.33 -20.93
C ILE A 108 -0.25 3.81 -22.15
N GLY A 109 -0.96 3.37 -23.20
CA GLY A 109 -0.34 2.93 -24.44
C GLY A 109 0.41 4.04 -25.18
N THR A 110 0.00 5.30 -25.03
CA THR A 110 0.69 6.45 -25.61
C THR A 110 1.98 6.76 -24.87
N GLU A 111 1.98 6.78 -23.53
CA GLU A 111 3.19 6.93 -22.72
C GLU A 111 4.27 5.91 -23.09
N ARG A 112 3.87 4.64 -23.24
CA ARG A 112 4.78 3.54 -23.58
C ARG A 112 5.42 3.72 -24.97
N ARG A 113 4.72 4.36 -25.91
CA ARG A 113 5.22 4.66 -27.27
C ARG A 113 6.10 5.90 -27.30
N THR A 114 5.77 6.92 -26.51
CA THR A 114 6.48 8.22 -26.52
C THR A 114 7.60 8.29 -25.49
N ARG A 115 8.26 7.17 -25.19
CA ARG A 115 9.36 7.15 -24.21
C ARG A 115 10.53 7.98 -24.71
N VAL A 116 10.88 9.01 -23.93
CA VAL A 116 12.00 9.91 -24.23
C VAL A 116 13.26 9.40 -23.53
N ASP A 117 14.33 9.24 -24.31
CA ASP A 117 15.67 8.93 -23.78
C ASP A 117 16.32 10.19 -23.19
N TYR A 118 17.06 10.04 -22.11
CA TYR A 118 17.72 11.14 -21.42
C TYR A 118 19.22 11.19 -21.76
N LYS A 119 19.77 12.41 -21.77
CA LYS A 119 21.21 12.66 -21.89
C LYS A 119 21.63 13.60 -20.75
N ILE A 120 22.69 13.24 -20.04
CA ILE A 120 23.28 14.11 -19.03
C ILE A 120 24.08 15.18 -19.76
N LEU A 121 23.75 16.44 -19.50
CA LEU A 121 24.42 17.57 -20.10
C LEU A 121 25.65 17.97 -19.26
N PRO A 122 26.78 18.30 -19.90
CA PRO A 122 27.94 18.82 -19.19
C PRO A 122 27.65 20.22 -18.63
N ARG A 123 28.28 20.58 -17.52
CA ARG A 123 28.17 21.93 -16.93
C ARG A 123 29.21 22.88 -17.53
N GLU A 124 30.43 22.39 -17.74
CA GLU A 124 31.54 23.11 -18.36
C GLU A 124 32.00 22.41 -19.64
N LYS A 125 32.81 23.08 -20.47
CA LYS A 125 33.27 22.53 -21.77
C LYS A 125 34.17 21.30 -21.59
N ASP A 126 34.97 21.26 -20.53
CA ASP A 126 35.93 20.17 -20.30
C ASP A 126 35.26 18.90 -19.74
N ASP A 127 34.01 18.98 -19.30
CA ASP A 127 33.26 17.89 -18.69
C ASP A 127 32.52 16.98 -19.70
N GLU A 128 32.66 17.24 -21.00
CA GLU A 128 31.91 16.51 -22.04
C GLU A 128 32.15 14.99 -21.96
N ALA A 129 33.41 14.57 -21.81
CA ALA A 129 33.76 13.16 -21.67
C ALA A 129 33.17 12.52 -20.41
N LEU A 130 33.15 13.24 -19.28
CA LEU A 130 32.58 12.75 -18.02
C LEU A 130 31.05 12.63 -18.11
N ALA A 131 30.39 13.57 -18.78
CA ALA A 131 28.94 13.55 -19.00
C ALA A 131 28.51 12.37 -19.89
N GLU A 132 29.30 12.04 -20.91
CA GLU A 132 29.07 10.85 -21.74
C GLU A 132 29.21 9.55 -20.94
N ILE A 133 30.27 9.41 -20.15
CA ILE A 133 30.48 8.23 -19.30
C ILE A 133 29.32 8.07 -18.30
N LYS A 134 28.91 9.15 -17.64
CA LYS A 134 27.75 9.13 -16.73
C LYS A 134 26.47 8.76 -17.45
N THR A 135 26.23 9.26 -18.67
CA THR A 135 25.05 8.90 -19.45
C THR A 135 25.04 7.40 -19.77
N LYS A 136 26.16 6.84 -20.21
CA LYS A 136 26.28 5.40 -20.49
C LYS A 136 26.08 4.56 -19.22
N LEU A 137 26.67 4.98 -18.10
CA LEU A 137 26.51 4.31 -16.81
C LEU A 137 25.05 4.30 -16.35
N MET A 138 24.36 5.44 -16.40
CA MET A 138 22.97 5.54 -15.95
C MET A 138 22.03 4.73 -16.85
N LYS A 139 22.28 4.68 -18.17
CA LYS A 139 21.53 3.80 -19.09
C LYS A 139 21.72 2.33 -18.76
N TYR A 140 22.95 1.91 -18.44
CA TYR A 140 23.24 0.55 -18.00
C TYR A 140 22.49 0.20 -16.70
N VAL A 141 22.53 1.09 -15.70
CA VAL A 141 21.80 0.89 -14.43
C VAL A 141 20.28 0.83 -14.68
N SER A 142 19.76 1.70 -15.54
CA SER A 142 18.35 1.72 -15.93
C SER A 142 17.90 0.40 -16.58
N ASP A 143 18.73 -0.17 -17.43
CA ASP A 143 18.44 -1.44 -18.12
C ASP A 143 18.52 -2.64 -17.17
N ALA A 144 19.58 -2.71 -16.36
CA ALA A 144 19.77 -3.77 -15.36
C ALA A 144 18.59 -3.89 -14.38
N ASN A 145 17.99 -2.75 -14.00
CA ASN A 145 16.88 -2.69 -13.05
C ASN A 145 15.51 -2.60 -13.74
N LYS A 146 15.45 -2.72 -15.07
CA LYS A 146 14.19 -2.61 -15.85
C LYS A 146 13.37 -1.35 -15.52
N LEU A 147 14.05 -0.23 -15.27
CA LEU A 147 13.42 1.06 -14.90
C LEU A 147 12.26 1.46 -15.83
N PRO A 148 12.32 1.29 -17.16
CA PRO A 148 11.20 1.65 -18.04
C PRO A 148 9.91 0.87 -17.75
N TRP A 149 10.01 -0.34 -17.20
CA TRP A 149 8.85 -1.13 -16.81
C TRP A 149 8.22 -0.59 -15.53
N HIS A 150 9.03 -0.37 -14.49
CA HIS A 150 8.57 0.20 -13.22
C HIS A 150 8.00 1.60 -13.38
N ARG A 151 8.60 2.44 -14.24
CA ARG A 151 8.08 3.77 -14.54
C ARG A 151 6.70 3.72 -15.20
N SER A 152 6.49 2.82 -16.16
CA SER A 152 5.17 2.66 -16.80
C SER A 152 4.14 2.09 -15.82
N MET A 153 4.54 1.24 -14.86
CA MET A 153 3.64 0.76 -13.79
C MET A 153 3.22 1.91 -12.88
N ALA A 154 4.17 2.68 -12.35
CA ALA A 154 3.88 3.86 -11.54
C ALA A 154 3.04 4.91 -12.29
N PHE A 155 3.27 5.07 -13.61
CA PHE A 155 2.43 5.94 -14.43
C PHE A 155 1.01 5.40 -14.59
N ALA A 156 0.83 4.09 -14.78
CA ALA A 156 -0.49 3.48 -14.85
C ALA A 156 -1.27 3.69 -13.54
N ASP A 157 -0.63 3.49 -12.39
CA ASP A 157 -1.23 3.71 -11.08
C ASP A 157 -1.61 5.19 -10.87
N ALA A 158 -0.78 6.11 -11.36
CA ALA A 158 -1.07 7.55 -11.31
C ALA A 158 -2.26 7.96 -12.19
N ILE A 159 -2.45 7.32 -13.35
CA ILE A 159 -3.59 7.62 -14.24
C ILE A 159 -4.89 7.04 -13.69
N LYS A 160 -4.85 5.85 -13.07
CA LYS A 160 -6.04 5.21 -12.51
C LYS A 160 -6.43 5.76 -11.14
N GLY A 161 -5.52 5.68 -10.17
CA GLY A 161 -5.75 6.07 -8.78
C GLY A 161 -5.17 7.44 -8.43
N GLY A 162 -4.85 8.27 -9.41
CA GLY A 162 -4.38 9.65 -9.22
C GLY A 162 -2.94 9.80 -8.69
N VAL A 163 -2.34 8.76 -8.10
CA VAL A 163 -0.98 8.79 -7.56
C VAL A 163 -0.26 7.49 -7.84
N GLY A 164 0.99 7.61 -8.31
CA GLY A 164 1.94 6.52 -8.42
C GLY A 164 3.31 6.95 -7.91
N TRP A 165 4.01 6.06 -7.23
CA TRP A 165 5.33 6.32 -6.66
C TRP A 165 6.36 5.37 -7.25
N LEU A 166 7.61 5.81 -7.24
CA LEU A 166 8.75 4.99 -7.59
C LEU A 166 9.84 5.26 -6.57
N GLU A 167 10.27 4.23 -5.86
CA GLU A 167 11.39 4.32 -4.93
C GLU A 167 12.68 3.91 -5.64
N VAL A 168 13.76 4.64 -5.35
CA VAL A 168 15.10 4.30 -5.80
C VAL A 168 15.99 4.11 -4.59
N GLY A 169 16.32 2.85 -4.30
CA GLY A 169 17.23 2.47 -3.23
C GLY A 169 18.58 2.00 -3.77
N ILE A 170 19.65 2.18 -2.98
CA ILE A 170 20.95 1.56 -3.26
C ILE A 170 21.08 0.34 -2.35
N ARG A 171 21.17 -0.86 -2.93
CA ARG A 171 21.45 -2.09 -2.17
C ARG A 171 22.87 -2.56 -2.45
N GLN A 172 23.70 -2.61 -1.40
CA GLN A 172 25.04 -3.17 -1.52
C GLN A 172 24.94 -4.71 -1.51
N LYS A 173 25.06 -5.32 -2.70
CA LYS A 173 25.21 -6.78 -2.81
C LYS A 173 26.69 -7.16 -2.71
N ALA A 174 26.97 -8.38 -2.24
CA ALA A 174 28.34 -8.90 -2.08
C ALA A 174 29.12 -9.08 -3.40
N LYS A 175 28.42 -9.05 -4.56
CA LYS A 175 29.03 -9.04 -5.89
C LYS A 175 29.11 -7.60 -6.42
N PRO A 176 30.18 -7.18 -7.10
CA PRO A 176 30.45 -5.79 -7.52
C PRO A 176 29.59 -5.32 -8.71
N HIS A 177 28.28 -5.55 -8.66
CA HIS A 177 27.29 -4.96 -9.57
C HIS A 177 26.39 -4.04 -8.73
N ILE A 178 26.42 -2.74 -9.03
CA ILE A 178 25.51 -1.77 -8.42
C ILE A 178 24.12 -2.10 -8.95
N THR A 179 23.30 -2.73 -8.12
CA THR A 179 21.88 -2.95 -8.41
C THR A 179 21.11 -1.87 -7.65
N ALA A 180 20.38 -1.03 -8.36
CA ALA A 180 19.44 -0.10 -7.74
C ALA A 180 18.09 -0.82 -7.79
N ASP A 181 17.69 -1.44 -6.69
CA ASP A 181 16.40 -2.10 -6.65
C ASP A 181 15.32 -1.01 -6.72
N ILE A 182 14.47 -1.08 -7.75
CA ILE A 182 13.32 -0.19 -7.92
C ILE A 182 12.13 -0.96 -7.36
N GLU A 183 11.79 -0.69 -6.11
CA GLU A 183 10.62 -1.27 -5.49
C GLU A 183 9.42 -0.37 -5.85
N CYS A 184 8.58 -0.86 -6.78
CA CYS A 184 7.24 -0.32 -6.96
C CYS A 184 6.42 -0.93 -5.84
N HIS A 185 6.22 -0.17 -4.77
CA HIS A 185 5.50 -0.67 -3.61
C HIS A 185 4.04 -0.86 -4.01
N GLU A 186 3.62 -2.09 -4.31
CA GLU A 186 2.20 -2.42 -4.38
C GLU A 186 1.57 -1.96 -3.06
N ARG A 187 0.45 -1.25 -3.18
CA ARG A 187 -0.26 -0.60 -2.09
C ARG A 187 -0.42 -1.63 -0.96
N LEU A 188 0.24 -1.41 0.20
CA LEU A 188 0.09 -2.27 1.39
C LEU A 188 -1.34 -2.10 1.93
N GLY A 189 -2.26 -2.82 1.30
CA GLY A 189 -3.60 -3.11 1.78
C GLY A 189 -3.71 -4.62 1.94
N GLY A 190 -3.44 -5.10 3.16
CA GLY A 190 -3.81 -6.45 3.59
C GLY A 190 -2.74 -7.53 3.41
N LEU A 191 -2.21 -7.98 4.54
CA LEU A 191 -1.82 -9.37 4.82
C LEU A 191 -2.18 -10.38 3.72
N LEU A 192 -1.27 -10.70 2.81
CA LEU A 192 -1.21 -12.02 2.19
C LEU A 192 0.22 -12.35 1.73
N SER A 193 0.87 -13.19 2.53
CA SER A 193 1.86 -14.17 2.11
C SER A 193 3.12 -13.67 1.41
N CYS A 194 4.16 -13.46 2.22
CA CYS A 194 5.53 -13.74 1.82
C CYS A 194 5.62 -15.19 1.30
N TYR A 195 5.46 -15.40 -0.01
CA TYR A 195 5.84 -16.65 -0.65
C TYR A 195 6.81 -16.38 -1.79
N ASP A 196 8.04 -16.81 -1.53
CA ASP A 196 9.21 -16.88 -2.38
C ASP A 196 8.85 -17.22 -3.84
N ARG A 197 8.84 -16.20 -4.72
CA ARG A 197 8.80 -16.43 -6.18
C ARG A 197 10.22 -16.29 -6.72
N LYS A 198 11.03 -17.31 -6.46
CA LYS A 198 12.25 -17.58 -7.25
C LYS A 198 11.83 -17.74 -8.71
N ALA A 199 12.12 -16.73 -9.53
CA ALA A 199 12.01 -16.84 -10.97
C ALA A 199 13.18 -17.68 -11.49
N ALA A 200 12.83 -18.78 -12.15
CA ALA A 200 13.62 -19.36 -13.24
C ALA A 200 13.59 -18.41 -14.46
#